data_AF-A0A1S9AZT9-F1
#
_entry.id   AF-A0A1S9AZT9-F1
#
_cell.length_a   1.000
_cell.length_b   1.000
_cell.length_c   1.000
_cell.angle_alpha   90.00
_cell.angle_beta   90.00
_cell.angle_gamma   90.00
#
_symmetry.space_group_name_H-M   'P 1'
#
loop_
_entity.id
_entity.type
_entity.pdbx_description
1 polymer ?
#
loop_
_entity_poly.entity_id
_entity_poly.type
_entity_poly.pdbx_seq_one_letter_code
_entity_poly.pdbx_strand_id
1 'polypeptide(L)'
;MSARLFFSMSFALLLGSACQRGTPSTAAADCIDPSKIRKDAMCTMQYDPVCGCDQKTYSNACQASNAGVKTYTSGACPGAK
;
A
#
# COMPACT_ATOMS: atom_id res chain seq x y z
N MET A 1 -45.51 23.03 -2.53
CA MET A 1 -46.33 22.94 -3.76
C MET A 1 -45.38 22.63 -4.90
N SER A 2 -45.34 21.37 -5.37
CA SER A 2 -46.08 20.90 -6.56
C SER A 2 -45.78 21.76 -7.77
N ALA A 3 -45.34 21.28 -8.92
CA ALA A 3 -45.00 19.97 -9.47
C ALA A 3 -44.25 20.33 -10.78
N ARG A 4 -43.47 19.45 -11.43
CA ARG A 4 -43.98 18.51 -12.45
C ARG A 4 -42.76 17.73 -12.95
N LEU A 5 -42.79 16.40 -12.79
CA LEU A 5 -42.99 15.44 -13.89
C LEU A 5 -41.95 15.62 -15.00
N PHE A 6 -40.99 14.69 -15.08
CA PHE A 6 -40.60 13.97 -16.30
C PHE A 6 -39.36 13.11 -15.98
N PHE A 7 -39.55 12.01 -15.26
CA PHE A 7 -38.78 10.83 -15.64
C PHE A 7 -39.63 9.61 -15.34
N SER A 8 -40.12 9.04 -16.43
CA SER A 8 -41.04 7.93 -16.49
C SER A 8 -40.57 6.77 -15.60
N MET A 9 -41.53 6.25 -14.86
CA MET A 9 -41.53 4.92 -14.28
C MET A 9 -41.11 3.87 -15.33
N SER A 10 -40.35 2.86 -14.89
CA SER A 10 -40.30 1.50 -15.46
C SER A 10 -39.54 1.29 -16.78
N PHE A 11 -38.27 0.87 -16.70
CA PHE A 11 -37.74 -0.15 -17.63
C PHE A 11 -36.45 -0.83 -17.11
N ALA A 12 -36.47 -2.17 -17.05
CA ALA A 12 -35.34 -3.12 -17.02
C ALA A 12 -34.35 -3.02 -15.83
N LEU A 13 -34.24 -3.97 -14.89
CA LEU A 13 -34.07 -5.42 -15.05
C LEU A 13 -32.94 -5.78 -16.04
N LEU A 14 -31.70 -5.47 -15.69
CA LEU A 14 -30.53 -6.21 -16.19
C LEU A 14 -29.55 -6.49 -15.04
N LEU A 15 -29.38 -7.79 -14.81
CA LEU A 15 -28.53 -8.42 -13.82
C LEU A 15 -27.04 -8.05 -14.01
N GLY A 16 -26.32 -7.96 -12.90
CA GLY A 16 -24.88 -8.23 -12.85
C GLY A 16 -23.97 -7.07 -13.25
N SER A 17 -23.66 -6.18 -12.31
CA SER A 17 -22.53 -5.25 -12.44
C SER A 17 -21.45 -5.58 -11.42
N ALA A 18 -20.52 -6.40 -11.91
CA ALA A 18 -19.11 -6.55 -11.53
C ALA A 18 -18.79 -6.95 -10.08
N CYS A 19 -18.11 -8.10 -9.97
CA CYS A 19 -17.39 -8.58 -8.80
C CYS A 19 -16.68 -7.44 -8.07
N GLN A 20 -16.87 -7.36 -6.75
CA GLN A 20 -16.00 -6.61 -5.87
C GLN A 20 -14.58 -7.13 -6.12
N ARG A 21 -13.74 -6.32 -6.79
CA ARG A 21 -12.30 -6.54 -6.78
C ARG A 21 -11.85 -6.31 -5.36
N GLY A 22 -11.92 -7.34 -4.52
CA GLY A 22 -11.03 -7.44 -3.38
C GLY A 22 -9.63 -7.33 -3.96
N THR A 23 -8.93 -6.24 -3.65
CA THR A 23 -7.50 -6.16 -3.89
C THR A 23 -6.88 -7.42 -3.31
N PRO A 24 -6.01 -8.13 -4.05
CA PRO A 24 -5.32 -9.26 -3.48
C PRO A 24 -4.49 -8.73 -2.32
N SER A 25 -4.95 -8.99 -1.09
CA SER A 25 -4.17 -8.83 0.13
C SER A 25 -3.11 -9.94 0.13
N THR A 26 -2.16 -9.87 -0.81
CA THR A 26 -0.87 -10.52 -0.65
C THR A 26 -0.11 -9.68 0.36
N ALA A 27 0.11 -10.22 1.56
CA ALA A 27 0.81 -9.53 2.65
C ALA A 27 2.19 -8.96 2.25
N ALA A 28 2.76 -9.37 1.11
CA ALA A 28 3.95 -8.77 0.50
C ALA A 28 3.66 -7.59 -0.45
N ALA A 29 2.54 -7.59 -1.19
CA ALA A 29 2.20 -6.52 -2.15
C ALA A 29 1.81 -5.21 -1.46
N ASP A 30 1.26 -5.30 -0.24
CA ASP A 30 0.92 -4.13 0.58
C ASP A 30 2.07 -3.69 1.50
N CYS A 31 3.33 -4.09 1.26
CA CYS A 31 4.42 -3.75 2.15
C CYS A 31 4.77 -2.24 2.16
N ILE A 32 4.65 -1.57 1.02
CA ILE A 32 5.03 -0.16 0.87
C ILE A 32 3.81 0.74 1.01
N ASP A 33 3.93 1.76 1.85
CA ASP A 33 3.01 2.89 1.98
C ASP A 33 3.58 4.10 1.23
N PRO A 34 3.08 4.42 0.02
CA PRO A 34 3.59 5.53 -0.79
C PRO A 34 3.48 6.89 -0.09
N SER A 35 2.51 7.06 0.80
CA SER A 35 2.31 8.30 1.55
C SER A 35 3.38 8.54 2.62
N LYS A 36 4.18 7.52 2.96
CA LYS A 36 5.27 7.61 3.94
C LYS A 36 6.66 7.73 3.31
N ILE A 37 6.75 7.77 1.98
CA ILE A 37 8.02 7.94 1.29
C ILE A 37 8.55 9.36 1.51
N ARG A 38 9.75 9.49 2.10
CA ARG A 38 10.42 10.76 2.35
C ARG A 38 11.82 10.75 1.75
N LYS A 39 11.95 11.29 0.54
CA LYS A 39 13.23 11.34 -0.20
C LYS A 39 14.24 12.31 0.40
N ASP A 40 13.75 13.40 1.00
CA ASP A 40 14.59 14.47 1.56
C ASP A 40 14.84 14.29 3.07
N ALA A 41 14.37 13.19 3.65
CA ALA A 41 14.57 12.93 5.08
C ALA A 41 16.00 12.46 5.35
N MET A 42 16.64 13.08 6.33
CA MET A 42 18.01 12.74 6.73
C MET A 42 18.00 11.53 7.67
N CYS A 43 18.89 10.58 7.41
CA CYS A 43 19.19 9.47 8.30
C CYS A 43 20.67 9.50 8.69
N THR A 44 20.99 8.99 9.88
CA THR A 44 22.38 8.74 10.25
C THR A 44 23.02 7.72 9.32
N MET A 45 24.34 7.79 9.16
CA MET A 45 25.13 6.81 8.42
C MET A 45 25.38 5.50 9.21
N GLN A 46 24.76 5.34 10.38
CA GLN A 46 24.86 4.12 11.18
C GLN A 46 24.37 2.92 10.36
N TYR A 47 25.18 1.88 10.33
CA TYR A 47 24.82 0.58 9.78
C TYR A 47 24.25 -0.30 10.89
N ASP A 48 22.94 -0.52 10.84
CA ASP A 48 22.17 -1.40 11.73
C ASP A 48 21.03 -2.02 10.91
N PRO A 49 21.32 -3.03 10.08
CA PRO A 49 20.46 -3.41 8.98
C PRO A 49 19.11 -3.96 9.44
N VAL A 50 18.09 -3.72 8.63
CA VAL A 50 16.74 -4.28 8.82
C VAL A 50 16.23 -4.91 7.53
N CYS A 51 15.40 -5.94 7.65
CA CYS A 51 14.75 -6.62 6.54
C CYS A 51 13.30 -6.17 6.44
N GLY A 52 12.95 -5.48 5.35
CA GLY A 52 11.58 -5.04 5.10
C GLY A 52 10.65 -6.17 4.69
N CYS A 53 9.34 -5.96 4.85
CA CYS A 53 8.31 -6.87 4.33
C CYS A 53 8.36 -7.04 2.80
N ASP A 54 9.08 -6.18 2.09
CA ASP A 54 9.34 -6.20 0.64
C ASP A 54 10.57 -7.05 0.30
N GLN A 55 11.13 -7.75 1.29
CA GLN A 55 12.33 -8.58 1.17
C GLN A 55 13.58 -7.78 0.78
N LYS A 56 13.58 -6.47 1.06
CA LYS A 56 14.74 -5.61 0.84
C LYS A 56 15.45 -5.31 2.16
N THR A 57 16.79 -5.42 2.13
CA THR A 57 17.64 -4.97 3.22
C THR A 57 17.82 -3.46 3.16
N TYR A 58 17.57 -2.77 4.27
CA TYR A 58 17.85 -1.35 4.46
C TYR A 58 19.01 -1.19 5.44
N SER A 59 19.89 -0.22 5.23
CA SER A 59 21.09 -0.08 6.09
C SER A 59 20.75 0.32 7.53
N ASN A 60 19.56 0.89 7.75
CA ASN A 60 18.99 1.12 9.07
C ASN A 60 17.47 1.33 9.04
N ALA A 61 16.85 1.30 10.21
CA ALA A 61 15.42 1.50 10.40
C ALA A 61 14.89 2.85 9.87
N CYS A 62 15.71 3.91 9.94
CA CYS A 62 15.34 5.23 9.40
C CYS A 62 15.17 5.17 7.88
N GLN A 63 16.11 4.53 7.18
CA GLN A 63 16.04 4.36 5.73
C GLN A 63 14.87 3.46 5.31
N ALA A 64 14.58 2.38 6.03
CA ALA A 64 13.40 1.55 5.78
C ALA A 64 12.10 2.36 5.92
N SER A 65 11.97 3.12 7.01
CA SER A 65 10.79 3.94 7.27
C SER A 65 10.58 5.02 6.21
N ASN A 66 11.66 5.70 5.79
CA ASN A 66 11.61 6.73 4.75
C ASN A 66 11.37 6.17 3.34
N ALA A 67 11.62 4.87 3.13
CA ALA A 67 11.24 4.16 1.91
C ALA A 67 9.77 3.72 1.91
N GLY A 68 9.01 4.03 2.96
CA GLY A 68 7.60 3.67 3.08
C GLY A 68 7.35 2.23 3.52
N VAL A 69 8.36 1.51 4.01
CA VAL A 69 8.21 0.13 4.48
C VAL A 69 7.33 0.11 5.73
N LYS A 70 6.23 -0.65 5.70
CA LYS A 70 5.29 -0.73 6.82
C LYS A 70 5.82 -1.52 8.00
N THR A 71 6.55 -2.61 7.74
CA THR A 71 7.09 -3.50 8.79
C THR A 71 8.46 -4.04 8.39
N TYR A 72 9.35 -4.19 9.37
CA TYR A 72 10.68 -4.74 9.16
C TYR A 72 11.16 -5.49 10.42
N THR A 73 12.08 -6.42 10.23
CA THR A 73 12.77 -7.15 11.32
C THR A 73 14.23 -6.72 11.41
N SER A 74 14.83 -6.86 12.59
CA SER A 74 16.27 -6.61 12.78
C SER A 74 17.11 -7.62 11.99
N GLY A 75 18.21 -7.15 11.41
CA GLY A 75 19.10 -7.93 10.56
C GLY A 75 18.79 -7.78 9.07
N ALA A 76 19.75 -8.15 8.22
CA ALA A 76 19.57 -8.18 6.78
C ALA A 76 18.63 -9.31 6.32
N CYS A 77 17.99 -9.15 5.17
CA CYS A 77 17.16 -10.20 4.59
C CYS A 77 17.99 -11.43 4.19
N PRO A 78 17.44 -12.65 4.34
CA PRO A 78 18.10 -13.86 3.86
C PRO A 78 18.20 -13.80 2.33
N GLY A 79 19.43 -13.81 1.79
CA GLY A 79 19.68 -13.82 0.35
C GLY A 79 20.20 -12.51 -0.24
N ALA A 80 20.48 -11.48 0.58
CA ALA A 80 21.35 -10.38 0.16
C ALA A 80 22.80 -10.88 0.05
N LYS A 81 23.15 -11.44 -1.12
CA LYS A 81 24.50 -11.87 -1.49
C LYS A 81 25.21 -10.76 -2.23
#